data_AF-A0A855LYL6-F1
#
_entry.id   AF-A0A855LYL6-F1
#
_cell.length_a   1.000
_cell.length_b   1.000
_cell.length_c   1.000
_cell.angle_alpha   90.00
_cell.angle_beta   90.00
_cell.angle_gamma   90.00
#
_symmetry.space_group_name_H-M   'P 1'
#
loop_
_entity.id
_entity.type
_entity.pdbx_description
1 polymer ?
#
loop_
_entity_poly.entity_id
_entity_poly.type
_entity_poly.pdbx_seq_one_letter_code
_entity_poly.pdbx_strand_id
1 'polypeptide(L)'
;MEIKAGDNNHTHAPGNLDLTFGTEGRIEIDERGTANSTISDKDGKLVVVSHISDRFRLSRYLVDGTKDDSFEERTWNFEDGDQSTPQRVLLQEDGKILVIGESLKADAVRPAVTLFNPSGSPDLVFGRRVITTGPEGATPSRSPYKFADGCLQKGQKILIAATYTLPSGPLSRLFCLQADGETDKSFGGGSGFIDIRLHGLDSYANNVQIQGNGSIIVAGSWRYVDQQQRTRTVARYTDEGILDYTFGQAGYTDVVVAGERGTESQIQELVWADIVSRVAIQDDDKIIIAGYAKGSDGNNRGLLARLEKDGSIDENFNKGVPLLISGSMDAMDFYSIGIDPNGKIVAVGSGNLAGTLMEVYERISKNGVRENFWSGYSIGTCTDVTIQPGGRVIISGSSGNNHSTRFPRIWGRLGA
;
A
#
# COMPACT_ATOMS: atom_id res chain seq x y z
N MET A 1 -14.64 -21.57 -49.32
CA MET A 1 -13.47 -22.11 -48.62
C MET A 1 -13.47 -21.43 -47.26
N GLU A 2 -14.04 -22.12 -46.28
CA GLU A 2 -14.15 -21.66 -44.89
C GLU A 2 -12.75 -21.45 -44.32
N ILE A 3 -12.51 -20.27 -43.74
CA ILE A 3 -11.31 -20.02 -42.95
C ILE A 3 -11.56 -20.62 -41.57
N LYS A 4 -10.84 -21.69 -41.28
CA LYS A 4 -10.84 -22.39 -40.00
C LYS A 4 -10.56 -21.43 -38.85
N ALA A 5 -11.33 -21.57 -37.78
CA ALA A 5 -10.98 -21.10 -36.45
C ALA A 5 -9.58 -21.62 -36.09
N GLY A 6 -8.63 -20.71 -35.92
CA GLY A 6 -7.34 -21.01 -35.33
C GLY A 6 -7.51 -21.25 -33.83
N ASP A 7 -6.87 -22.30 -33.33
CA ASP A 7 -6.69 -22.62 -31.92
C ASP A 7 -6.34 -21.39 -31.07
N ASN A 8 -7.30 -20.89 -30.28
CA ASN A 8 -7.00 -20.12 -29.08
C ASN A 8 -7.27 -21.00 -27.87
N ASN A 9 -6.51 -22.09 -27.76
CA ASN A 9 -6.53 -23.02 -26.63
C ASN A 9 -5.81 -22.43 -25.39
N HIS A 10 -5.96 -21.12 -25.16
CA HIS A 10 -5.49 -20.48 -23.94
C HIS A 10 -6.52 -20.78 -22.86
N THR A 11 -6.15 -21.63 -21.90
CA THR A 11 -7.02 -21.98 -20.77
C THR A 11 -7.38 -20.70 -20.01
N HIS A 12 -8.66 -20.37 -20.01
CA HIS A 12 -9.26 -19.32 -19.18
C HIS A 12 -9.30 -19.80 -17.72
N ALA A 13 -8.13 -19.91 -17.11
CA ALA A 13 -7.95 -20.41 -15.76
C ALA A 13 -7.73 -19.25 -14.78
N PRO A 14 -8.24 -19.34 -13.54
CA PRO A 14 -8.03 -18.32 -12.53
C PRO A 14 -6.54 -18.07 -12.32
N GLY A 15 -6.14 -16.80 -12.30
CA GLY A 15 -4.74 -16.37 -12.11
C GLY A 15 -3.98 -16.13 -13.41
N ASN A 16 -4.45 -16.68 -14.53
CA ASN A 16 -3.91 -16.34 -15.84
C ASN A 16 -4.17 -14.87 -16.17
N LEU A 17 -3.34 -14.32 -17.07
CA LEU A 17 -3.60 -13.01 -17.65
C LEU A 17 -4.95 -13.05 -18.35
N ASP A 18 -5.77 -12.05 -18.04
CA ASP A 18 -7.05 -11.85 -18.72
C ASP A 18 -6.78 -11.17 -20.06
N LEU A 19 -6.76 -11.93 -21.15
CA LEU A 19 -6.48 -11.41 -22.48
C LEU A 19 -7.52 -10.43 -23.02
N THR A 20 -8.65 -10.25 -22.32
CA THR A 20 -9.64 -9.20 -22.63
C THR A 20 -9.30 -7.85 -21.98
N PHE A 21 -8.25 -7.79 -21.16
CA PHE A 21 -7.78 -6.57 -20.51
C PHE A 21 -6.60 -5.94 -21.25
N GLY A 22 -6.76 -4.72 -21.75
CA GLY A 22 -5.73 -4.00 -22.49
C GLY A 22 -5.20 -4.80 -23.68
N THR A 23 -3.90 -4.71 -23.92
CA THR A 23 -3.20 -5.49 -24.96
C THR A 23 -2.53 -6.70 -24.31
N GLU A 24 -2.93 -7.91 -24.71
CA GLU A 24 -2.39 -9.18 -24.17
C GLU A 24 -2.49 -9.31 -22.64
N GLY A 25 -3.56 -8.76 -22.05
CA GLY A 25 -3.78 -8.78 -20.60
C GLY A 25 -3.09 -7.66 -19.83
N ARG A 26 -2.60 -6.63 -20.53
CA ARG A 26 -1.72 -5.60 -19.94
C ARG A 26 -1.99 -4.21 -20.48
N ILE A 27 -1.68 -3.23 -19.65
CA ILE A 27 -1.52 -1.82 -20.03
C ILE A 27 -0.04 -1.49 -19.83
N GLU A 28 0.58 -0.93 -20.86
CA GLU A 28 1.96 -0.45 -20.82
C GLU A 28 1.97 1.06 -21.08
N ILE A 29 2.67 1.80 -20.22
CA ILE A 29 2.86 3.24 -20.37
C ILE A 29 4.29 3.43 -20.89
N ASP A 30 4.42 3.94 -22.11
CA ASP A 30 5.71 4.09 -22.82
C ASP A 30 6.52 5.31 -22.34
N GLU A 31 6.61 5.47 -21.03
CA GLU A 31 7.44 6.46 -20.36
C GLU A 31 8.08 5.83 -19.13
N ARG A 32 9.33 6.22 -18.83
CA ARG A 32 10.07 5.63 -17.71
C ARG A 32 9.39 5.92 -16.38
N GLY A 33 9.18 4.87 -15.59
CA GLY A 33 8.41 5.02 -14.37
C GLY A 33 7.91 3.74 -13.72
N THR A 34 6.90 3.90 -12.88
CA THR A 34 6.21 2.82 -12.16
C THR A 34 4.74 3.18 -12.00
N ALA A 35 3.83 2.21 -12.12
CA ALA A 35 2.41 2.41 -11.84
C ALA A 35 2.18 2.19 -10.33
N ASN A 36 2.36 3.26 -9.55
CA ASN A 36 2.50 3.19 -8.09
C ASN A 36 1.24 2.69 -7.38
N SER A 37 0.07 3.22 -7.73
CA SER A 37 -1.20 2.83 -7.08
C SER A 37 -2.35 2.86 -8.06
N THR A 38 -3.33 1.99 -7.83
CA THR A 38 -4.54 1.86 -8.63
C THR A 38 -5.77 1.85 -7.74
N ILE A 39 -6.90 2.26 -8.29
CA ILE A 39 -8.20 2.09 -7.65
C ILE A 39 -9.28 1.92 -8.72
N SER A 40 -10.27 1.09 -8.42
CA SER A 40 -11.43 0.86 -9.28
C SER A 40 -12.63 1.63 -8.74
N ASP A 41 -13.38 2.28 -9.62
CA ASP A 41 -14.71 2.75 -9.27
C ASP A 41 -15.74 1.59 -9.31
N LYS A 42 -17.00 1.91 -8.96
CA LYS A 42 -18.13 0.96 -8.93
C LYS A 42 -18.49 0.37 -10.30
N ASP A 43 -18.12 1.05 -11.38
CA ASP A 43 -18.38 0.62 -12.76
C ASP A 43 -17.19 -0.14 -13.35
N GLY A 44 -16.11 -0.30 -12.56
CA GLY A 44 -14.90 -1.01 -12.94
C GLY A 44 -13.86 -0.16 -13.65
N LYS A 45 -14.07 1.15 -13.83
CA LYS A 45 -13.03 2.01 -14.41
C LYS A 45 -11.87 2.10 -13.44
N LEU A 46 -10.66 2.10 -13.99
CA LEU A 46 -9.43 2.13 -13.23
C LEU A 46 -8.82 3.52 -13.29
N VAL A 47 -8.57 4.09 -12.12
CA VAL A 47 -7.71 5.26 -11.98
C VAL A 47 -6.31 4.78 -11.58
N VAL A 48 -5.30 5.27 -12.30
CA VAL A 48 -3.90 4.90 -12.09
C VAL A 48 -3.09 6.16 -11.81
N VAL A 49 -2.29 6.12 -10.75
CA VAL A 49 -1.23 7.11 -10.52
C VAL A 49 0.13 6.47 -10.75
N SER A 50 0.88 7.03 -11.69
CA SER A 50 2.21 6.53 -12.06
C SER A 50 3.28 7.57 -11.76
N HIS A 51 4.37 7.18 -11.12
CA HIS A 51 5.57 8.01 -11.05
C HIS A 51 6.26 7.99 -12.42
N ILE A 52 6.42 9.16 -13.04
CA ILE A 52 7.04 9.34 -14.36
C ILE A 52 8.07 10.47 -14.26
N SER A 53 9.34 10.14 -14.51
CA SER A 53 10.47 11.07 -14.36
C SER A 53 10.55 11.68 -12.94
N ASP A 54 10.22 12.96 -12.78
CA ASP A 54 10.24 13.76 -11.55
C ASP A 54 8.83 14.16 -11.12
N ARG A 55 7.79 13.62 -11.77
CA ARG A 55 6.39 13.99 -11.63
C ARG A 55 5.52 12.75 -11.53
N PHE A 56 4.24 12.92 -11.29
CA PHE A 56 3.29 11.83 -11.43
C PHE A 56 2.30 12.07 -12.57
N ARG A 57 1.83 10.99 -13.17
CA ARG A 57 0.75 10.98 -14.15
C ARG A 57 -0.51 10.39 -13.54
N LEU A 58 -1.63 11.08 -13.72
CA LEU A 58 -2.97 10.59 -13.44
C LEU A 58 -3.63 10.19 -14.75
N SER A 59 -4.03 8.93 -14.85
CA SER A 59 -4.69 8.36 -16.04
C SER A 59 -5.92 7.56 -15.62
N ARG A 60 -6.87 7.40 -16.54
CA ARG A 60 -8.03 6.53 -16.36
C ARG A 60 -8.19 5.57 -17.52
N TYR A 61 -8.57 4.35 -17.20
CA TYR A 61 -8.86 3.28 -18.13
C TYR A 61 -10.25 2.73 -17.88
N LEU A 62 -10.91 2.24 -18.93
CA LEU A 62 -12.19 1.55 -18.83
C LEU A 62 -12.00 0.17 -18.17
N VAL A 63 -13.11 -0.50 -17.87
CA VAL A 63 -13.08 -1.81 -17.20
C VAL A 63 -12.23 -2.82 -17.95
N ASP A 64 -12.23 -2.78 -19.29
CA ASP A 64 -11.45 -3.63 -20.18
C ASP A 64 -9.99 -3.17 -20.37
N GLY A 65 -9.54 -2.14 -19.66
CA GLY A 65 -8.18 -1.63 -19.73
C GLY A 65 -7.88 -0.74 -20.95
N THR A 66 -8.86 -0.45 -21.82
CA THR A 66 -8.72 0.58 -22.85
C THR A 66 -8.69 1.98 -22.22
N LYS A 67 -8.01 2.94 -22.86
CA LYS A 67 -7.90 4.31 -22.33
C LYS A 67 -9.27 4.99 -22.31
N ASP A 68 -9.61 5.69 -21.23
CA ASP A 68 -10.84 6.48 -21.14
C ASP A 68 -10.60 7.88 -21.70
N ASP A 69 -10.94 8.09 -22.98
CA ASP A 69 -10.75 9.37 -23.68
C ASP A 69 -11.62 10.52 -23.13
N SER A 70 -12.62 10.22 -22.28
CA SER A 70 -13.40 11.25 -21.59
C SER A 70 -12.68 11.83 -20.37
N PHE A 71 -11.54 11.25 -19.99
CA PHE A 71 -10.73 11.67 -18.85
C PHE A 71 -9.57 12.55 -19.29
N GLU A 72 -9.40 13.68 -18.63
CA GLU A 72 -8.26 14.58 -18.79
C GLU A 72 -7.02 13.96 -18.10
N GLU A 73 -6.34 13.09 -18.83
CA GLU A 73 -5.02 12.59 -18.42
C GLU A 73 -4.04 13.75 -18.25
N ARG A 74 -3.27 13.74 -17.16
CA ARG A 74 -2.31 14.82 -16.89
C ARG A 74 -1.08 14.33 -16.15
N THR A 75 0.02 15.02 -16.40
CA THR A 75 1.21 15.00 -15.56
C THR A 75 1.16 16.17 -14.55
N TRP A 76 1.48 15.91 -13.29
CA TRP A 76 1.29 16.82 -12.16
C TRP A 76 2.45 16.74 -11.15
N ASN A 77 2.50 17.75 -10.29
CA ASN A 77 3.44 17.94 -9.20
C ASN A 77 2.71 18.52 -8.00
N PHE A 78 3.14 18.17 -6.78
CA PHE A 78 2.56 18.70 -5.56
C PHE A 78 2.99 20.15 -5.27
N GLU A 79 4.16 20.58 -5.73
CA GLU A 79 4.63 21.95 -5.63
C GLU A 79 5.50 22.29 -6.84
N ASP A 80 5.46 23.55 -7.31
CA ASP A 80 6.25 23.96 -8.47
C ASP A 80 7.75 23.94 -8.18
N GLY A 81 8.50 23.26 -9.05
CA GLY A 81 9.95 23.06 -8.91
C GLY A 81 10.35 21.84 -8.07
N ASP A 82 9.39 21.16 -7.43
CA ASP A 82 9.63 19.94 -6.67
C ASP A 82 9.56 18.67 -7.53
N GLN A 83 10.29 17.64 -7.10
CA GLN A 83 10.03 16.28 -7.57
C GLN A 83 8.83 15.70 -6.82
N SER A 84 8.01 14.87 -7.47
CA SER A 84 6.78 14.32 -6.88
C SER A 84 6.67 12.81 -7.07
N THR A 85 6.58 12.10 -5.94
CA THR A 85 6.35 10.64 -5.93
C THR A 85 4.92 10.36 -5.46
N PRO A 86 4.04 9.76 -6.28
CA PRO A 86 2.72 9.35 -5.85
C PRO A 86 2.81 8.07 -5.00
N GLN A 87 2.05 8.00 -3.91
CA GLN A 87 2.05 6.83 -3.03
C GLN A 87 0.70 6.13 -2.99
N ARG A 88 -0.41 6.88 -3.08
CA ARG A 88 -1.75 6.31 -3.04
C ARG A 88 -2.74 7.14 -3.84
N VAL A 89 -3.63 6.45 -4.55
CA VAL A 89 -4.84 7.05 -5.12
C VAL A 89 -6.06 6.54 -4.35
N LEU A 90 -6.99 7.45 -4.05
CA LEU A 90 -8.22 7.18 -3.32
C LEU A 90 -9.39 7.84 -4.06
N LEU A 91 -10.55 7.19 -4.03
CA LEU A 91 -11.80 7.74 -4.57
C LEU A 91 -12.65 8.25 -3.42
N GLN A 92 -13.09 9.49 -3.55
CA GLN A 92 -14.09 10.13 -2.71
C GLN A 92 -15.51 9.69 -3.11
N GLU A 93 -16.48 9.83 -2.20
CA GLU A 93 -17.87 9.41 -2.44
C GLU A 93 -18.53 10.20 -3.59
N ASP A 94 -18.09 11.43 -3.79
CA ASP A 94 -18.52 12.31 -4.90
C ASP A 94 -17.80 12.01 -6.23
N GLY A 95 -16.95 10.98 -6.27
CA GLY A 95 -16.17 10.56 -7.44
C GLY A 95 -14.90 11.37 -7.67
N LYS A 96 -14.57 12.34 -6.81
CA LYS A 96 -13.27 13.02 -6.88
C LYS A 96 -12.14 12.05 -6.56
N ILE A 97 -10.97 12.35 -7.10
CA ILE A 97 -9.80 11.50 -7.05
C ILE A 97 -8.75 12.20 -6.20
N LEU A 98 -8.45 11.63 -5.04
CA LEU A 98 -7.42 12.12 -4.13
C LEU A 98 -6.11 11.39 -4.41
N VAL A 99 -5.02 12.14 -4.54
CA VAL A 99 -3.68 11.59 -4.66
C VAL A 99 -2.86 12.03 -3.47
N ILE A 100 -2.37 11.05 -2.70
CA ILE A 100 -1.45 11.24 -1.58
C ILE A 100 -0.05 10.82 -2.06
N GLY A 101 0.95 11.60 -1.72
CA GLY A 101 2.32 11.33 -2.09
C GLY A 101 3.32 12.21 -1.38
N GLU A 102 4.45 12.40 -2.04
CA GLU A 102 5.65 13.01 -1.50
C GLU A 102 6.10 14.14 -2.42
N SER A 103 6.38 15.30 -1.84
CA SER A 103 7.01 16.44 -2.51
C SER A 103 8.45 16.57 -2.03
N LEU A 104 9.42 16.50 -2.95
CA LEU A 104 10.84 16.54 -2.65
C LEU A 104 11.46 17.85 -3.14
N LYS A 105 12.01 18.61 -2.19
CA LYS A 105 12.70 19.89 -2.43
C LYS A 105 14.03 19.92 -1.70
N ALA A 106 15.12 20.12 -2.44
CA ALA A 106 16.47 20.26 -1.86
C ALA A 106 16.75 19.21 -0.76
N ASP A 107 16.49 17.94 -1.08
CA ASP A 107 16.64 16.76 -0.20
C ASP A 107 15.61 16.59 0.94
N ALA A 108 14.66 17.52 1.10
CA ALA A 108 13.57 17.38 2.07
C ALA A 108 12.33 16.76 1.43
N VAL A 109 11.98 15.55 1.87
CA VAL A 109 10.71 14.88 1.54
C VAL A 109 9.60 15.41 2.45
N ARG A 110 8.46 15.78 1.86
CA ARG A 110 7.31 16.35 2.57
C ARG A 110 6.03 15.60 2.16
N PRO A 111 5.11 15.27 3.09
CA PRO A 111 3.86 14.65 2.74
C PRO A 111 3.03 15.66 1.95
N ALA A 112 2.37 15.19 0.90
CA ALA A 112 1.59 16.04 0.04
C ALA A 112 0.31 15.36 -0.43
N VAL A 113 -0.69 16.19 -0.71
CA VAL A 113 -1.99 15.75 -1.20
C VAL A 113 -2.55 16.75 -2.20
N THR A 114 -3.23 16.23 -3.21
CA THR A 114 -3.97 17.03 -4.19
C THR A 114 -5.23 16.28 -4.60
N LEU A 115 -6.21 17.02 -5.10
CA LEU A 115 -7.52 16.50 -5.46
C LEU A 115 -7.82 16.82 -6.93
N PHE A 116 -8.41 15.86 -7.62
CA PHE A 116 -8.87 16.00 -9.00
C PHE A 116 -10.38 15.74 -9.06
N ASN A 117 -11.04 16.42 -9.99
CA ASN A 117 -12.43 16.15 -10.31
C ASN A 117 -12.57 14.77 -10.97
N PRO A 118 -13.78 14.19 -11.02
CA PRO A 118 -14.03 12.95 -11.73
C PRO A 118 -13.62 12.98 -13.22
N SER A 119 -13.52 14.17 -13.83
CA SER A 119 -13.04 14.32 -15.20
C SER A 119 -11.52 14.26 -15.35
N GLY A 120 -10.74 14.27 -14.25
CA GLY A 120 -9.27 14.35 -14.28
C GLY A 120 -8.72 15.77 -14.19
N SER A 121 -9.58 16.78 -14.32
CA SER A 121 -9.18 18.17 -14.13
C SER A 121 -8.81 18.45 -12.66
N PRO A 122 -7.82 19.30 -12.37
CA PRO A 122 -7.47 19.63 -10.99
C PRO A 122 -8.63 20.32 -10.25
N ASP A 123 -8.87 19.95 -9.00
CA ASP A 123 -9.71 20.75 -8.11
C ASP A 123 -8.89 21.94 -7.61
N LEU A 124 -9.12 23.12 -8.21
CA LEU A 124 -8.37 24.33 -7.87
C LEU A 124 -8.77 24.94 -6.52
N VAL A 125 -9.91 24.55 -5.95
CA VAL A 125 -10.35 25.01 -4.62
C VAL A 125 -9.56 24.25 -3.56
N PHE A 126 -9.48 22.93 -3.68
CA PHE A 126 -8.59 22.11 -2.86
C PHE A 126 -7.12 22.42 -3.17
N GLY A 127 -6.79 22.67 -4.43
CA GLY A 127 -5.45 23.01 -4.88
C GLY A 127 -4.41 21.91 -4.60
N ARG A 128 -3.21 22.35 -4.25
CA ARG A 128 -2.10 21.49 -3.84
C ARG A 128 -1.80 21.77 -2.36
N ARG A 129 -1.64 20.72 -1.57
CA ARG A 129 -1.34 20.82 -0.13
C ARG A 129 -0.06 20.06 0.15
N VAL A 130 1.01 20.79 0.47
CA VAL A 130 2.24 20.21 1.03
C VAL A 130 2.23 20.47 2.53
N ILE A 131 2.27 19.39 3.32
CA ILE A 131 2.24 19.48 4.77
C ILE A 131 3.64 19.81 5.27
N THR A 132 3.81 21.02 5.80
CA THR A 132 5.10 21.52 6.32
C THR A 132 5.21 21.46 7.84
N THR A 133 4.13 21.09 8.55
CA THR A 133 4.05 20.96 10.01
C THR A 133 4.66 19.64 10.52
N GLY A 134 5.88 19.33 10.06
CA GLY A 134 6.65 18.20 10.57
C GLY A 134 7.10 18.40 12.03
N PRO A 135 7.62 17.36 12.70
CA PRO A 135 8.22 17.47 14.01
C PRO A 135 9.40 18.46 14.03
N GLU A 136 9.55 19.20 15.13
CA GLU A 136 10.69 20.09 15.31
C GLU A 136 11.99 19.29 15.36
N GLY A 137 13.03 19.78 14.68
CA GLY A 137 14.33 19.10 14.61
C GLY A 137 14.39 17.94 13.61
N ALA A 138 13.35 17.70 12.82
CA ALA A 138 13.38 16.71 11.74
C ALA A 138 14.46 17.08 10.72
N THR A 139 15.30 16.11 10.37
CA THR A 139 16.29 16.29 9.32
C THR A 139 15.71 15.86 7.97
N PRO A 140 16.16 16.47 6.84
CA PRO A 140 15.82 16.00 5.51
C PRO A 140 16.20 14.51 5.37
N SER A 141 15.20 13.66 5.15
CA SER A 141 15.39 12.21 4.99
C SER A 141 15.41 11.85 3.51
N ARG A 142 16.46 11.13 3.08
CA ARG A 142 16.57 10.50 1.75
C ARG A 142 16.10 9.04 1.77
N SER A 143 15.18 8.68 2.66
CA SER A 143 14.74 7.29 2.79
C SER A 143 14.24 6.76 1.43
N PRO A 144 14.75 5.61 0.94
CA PRO A 144 14.29 5.02 -0.33
C PRO A 144 12.92 4.33 -0.20
N TYR A 145 12.30 4.38 0.98
CA TYR A 145 11.04 3.73 1.32
C TYR A 145 9.88 4.71 1.37
N LYS A 146 8.66 4.16 1.35
CA LYS A 146 7.41 4.93 1.45
C LYS A 146 7.46 5.84 2.67
N PHE A 147 7.55 7.15 2.43
CA PHE A 147 7.60 8.14 3.49
C PHE A 147 6.19 8.51 3.96
N ALA A 148 5.22 8.54 3.03
CA ALA A 148 3.84 8.88 3.31
C ALA A 148 2.83 7.83 2.82
N ASP A 149 1.79 7.59 3.62
CA ASP A 149 0.57 6.86 3.22
C ASP A 149 -0.66 7.58 3.78
N GLY A 150 -1.85 7.16 3.37
CA GLY A 150 -3.07 7.72 3.92
C GLY A 150 -4.33 6.97 3.54
N CYS A 151 -5.45 7.39 4.11
CA CYS A 151 -6.77 6.88 3.80
C CYS A 151 -7.82 7.99 3.96
N LEU A 152 -9.02 7.73 3.46
CA LEU A 152 -10.18 8.58 3.74
C LEU A 152 -10.81 8.16 5.06
N GLN A 153 -11.40 9.14 5.75
CA GLN A 153 -12.23 8.98 6.94
C GLN A 153 -13.61 9.59 6.68
N LYS A 154 -14.56 9.36 7.59
CA LYS A 154 -15.93 9.87 7.52
C LYS A 154 -15.96 11.39 7.23
N GLY A 155 -16.88 11.80 6.35
CA GLY A 155 -17.03 13.20 5.94
C GLY A 155 -15.95 13.65 4.96
N GLN A 156 -15.31 12.72 4.25
CA GLN A 156 -14.22 12.97 3.30
C GLN A 156 -12.97 13.60 3.93
N LYS A 157 -12.82 13.50 5.26
CA LYS A 157 -11.58 13.83 5.94
C LYS A 157 -10.45 12.92 5.44
N ILE A 158 -9.23 13.42 5.50
CA ILE A 158 -8.06 12.77 4.92
C ILE A 158 -7.06 12.53 6.04
N LEU A 159 -6.70 11.26 6.24
CA LEU A 159 -5.64 10.87 7.14
C LEU A 159 -4.34 10.64 6.36
N ILE A 160 -3.23 11.20 6.86
CA ILE A 160 -1.90 11.04 6.24
C ILE A 160 -0.91 10.65 7.34
N ALA A 161 -0.33 9.47 7.22
CA ALA A 161 0.78 9.02 8.07
C ALA A 161 2.10 9.36 7.37
N ALA A 162 3.04 9.95 8.10
CA ALA A 162 4.40 10.20 7.62
C ALA A 162 5.44 9.95 8.71
N THR A 163 6.58 9.36 8.35
CA THR A 163 7.66 9.07 9.31
C THR A 163 8.87 9.96 9.10
N TYR A 164 9.21 10.73 10.13
CA TYR A 164 10.34 11.66 10.14
C TYR A 164 11.55 11.07 10.87
N THR A 165 12.73 11.50 10.46
CA THR A 165 13.98 11.18 11.15
C THR A 165 14.35 12.33 12.08
N LEU A 166 14.44 12.06 13.37
CA LEU A 166 14.96 12.99 14.38
C LEU A 166 16.33 12.52 14.88
N PRO A 167 17.14 13.42 15.48
CA PRO A 167 18.35 13.02 16.20
C PRO A 167 18.10 11.98 17.30
N SER A 168 16.90 11.96 17.88
CA SER A 168 16.50 11.01 18.92
C SER A 168 16.08 9.63 18.38
N GLY A 169 15.66 9.54 17.11
CA GLY A 169 15.06 8.35 16.52
C GLY A 169 13.94 8.67 15.52
N PRO A 170 13.32 7.65 14.91
CA PRO A 170 12.18 7.86 14.03
C PRO A 170 10.95 8.34 14.81
N LEU A 171 10.22 9.32 14.26
CA LEU A 171 8.93 9.75 14.77
C LEU A 171 7.90 9.76 13.66
N SER A 172 6.89 8.93 13.82
CA SER A 172 5.74 8.91 12.92
C SER A 172 4.68 9.89 13.38
N ARG A 173 4.05 10.56 12.43
CA ARG A 173 2.95 11.50 12.67
C ARG A 173 1.78 11.16 11.78
N LEU A 174 0.60 11.12 12.37
CA LEU A 174 -0.67 10.98 11.68
C LEU A 174 -1.36 12.35 11.64
N PHE A 175 -1.47 12.94 10.46
CA PHE A 175 -2.19 14.18 10.21
C PHE A 175 -3.64 13.88 9.86
N CYS A 176 -4.55 14.76 10.28
CA CYS A 176 -5.93 14.77 9.83
C CYS A 176 -6.22 16.10 9.13
N LEU A 177 -6.70 16.02 7.89
CA LEU A 177 -7.18 17.16 7.11
C LEU A 177 -8.69 17.04 6.92
N GLN A 178 -9.35 18.19 6.82
CA GLN A 178 -10.73 18.30 6.38
C GLN A 178 -10.84 17.99 4.88
N ALA A 179 -12.07 17.85 4.40
CA ALA A 179 -12.37 17.57 2.99
C ALA A 179 -11.86 18.64 2.02
N ASP A 180 -11.67 19.87 2.50
CA ASP A 180 -11.11 21.00 1.74
C ASP A 180 -9.56 21.06 1.78
N GLY A 181 -8.93 20.12 2.50
CA GLY A 181 -7.49 20.00 2.63
C GLY A 181 -6.89 20.85 3.76
N GLU A 182 -7.70 21.60 4.50
CA GLU A 182 -7.24 22.34 5.67
C GLU A 182 -7.01 21.41 6.87
N THR A 183 -6.15 21.81 7.79
CA THR A 183 -5.86 21.01 8.99
C THR A 183 -7.09 20.85 9.88
N ASP A 184 -7.44 19.62 10.24
CA ASP A 184 -8.56 19.35 11.15
C ASP A 184 -8.18 19.61 12.61
N LYS A 185 -8.51 20.80 13.11
CA LYS A 185 -8.24 21.20 14.50
C LYS A 185 -9.09 20.46 15.55
N SER A 186 -10.03 19.60 15.18
CA SER A 186 -10.69 18.71 16.15
C SER A 186 -9.85 17.47 16.48
N PHE A 187 -8.85 17.16 15.66
CA PHE A 187 -8.00 15.98 15.82
C PHE A 187 -6.76 16.25 16.67
N GLY A 188 -6.32 15.26 17.45
CA GLY A 188 -5.08 15.32 18.22
C GLY A 188 -5.06 16.41 19.29
N GLY A 189 -6.22 16.75 19.86
CA GLY A 189 -6.34 17.78 20.90
C GLY A 189 -6.09 19.20 20.41
N GLY A 190 -6.37 19.50 19.14
CA GLY A 190 -6.24 20.85 18.58
C GLY A 190 -5.10 21.03 17.58
N SER A 191 -4.15 20.11 17.54
CA SER A 191 -2.99 20.18 16.63
C SER A 191 -3.38 19.92 15.18
N GLY A 192 -4.35 19.02 14.96
CA GLY A 192 -4.64 18.38 13.68
C GLY A 192 -3.69 17.25 13.30
N PHE A 193 -2.94 16.75 14.28
CA PHE A 193 -2.11 15.55 14.14
C PHE A 193 -1.86 14.87 15.49
N ILE A 194 -1.49 13.59 15.46
CA ILE A 194 -0.91 12.90 16.62
C ILE A 194 0.45 12.33 16.26
N ASP A 195 1.35 12.28 17.25
CA ASP A 195 2.59 11.53 17.13
C ASP A 195 2.33 10.07 17.50
N ILE A 196 2.75 9.15 16.64
CA ILE A 196 2.59 7.72 16.82
C ILE A 196 3.82 7.16 17.51
N ARG A 197 3.63 6.69 18.74
CA ARG A 197 4.61 5.94 19.52
C ARG A 197 4.02 4.60 19.96
N LEU A 198 4.36 3.53 19.26
CA LEU A 198 3.87 2.18 19.57
C LEU A 198 4.52 1.74 20.88
N HIS A 199 3.69 1.39 21.87
CA HIS A 199 4.12 1.14 23.26
C HIS A 199 4.95 2.28 23.89
N GLY A 200 4.74 3.52 23.43
CA GLY A 200 5.48 4.69 23.92
C GLY A 200 6.90 4.82 23.37
N LEU A 201 7.28 4.03 22.35
CA LEU A 201 8.62 3.99 21.78
C LEU A 201 8.69 4.63 20.39
N ASP A 202 9.90 4.98 19.97
CA ASP A 202 10.17 5.46 18.62
C ASP A 202 9.78 4.41 17.58
N SER A 203 8.91 4.81 16.65
CA SER A 203 8.13 3.89 15.83
C SER A 203 7.95 4.41 14.41
N TYR A 204 7.79 3.46 13.49
CA TYR A 204 7.36 3.66 12.13
C TYR A 204 5.86 3.38 12.03
N ALA A 205 5.11 4.26 11.37
CA ALA A 205 3.72 4.06 10.98
C ALA A 205 3.68 3.95 9.45
N ASN A 206 3.57 2.73 8.96
CA ASN A 206 3.71 2.42 7.54
C ASN A 206 2.38 2.49 6.79
N ASN A 207 1.26 2.20 7.48
CA ASN A 207 -0.05 2.19 6.88
C ASN A 207 -1.13 2.63 7.88
N VAL A 208 -2.16 3.29 7.34
CA VAL A 208 -3.36 3.72 8.06
C VAL A 208 -4.61 3.28 7.29
N GLN A 209 -5.62 2.80 8.03
CA GLN A 209 -6.94 2.43 7.52
C GLN A 209 -8.02 2.76 8.55
N ILE A 210 -9.29 2.71 8.13
CA ILE A 210 -10.46 2.98 8.97
C ILE A 210 -11.31 1.71 9.09
N GLN A 211 -11.66 1.34 10.32
CA GLN A 211 -12.72 0.35 10.58
C GLN A 211 -14.10 0.94 10.34
N GLY A 212 -15.12 0.11 10.09
CA GLY A 212 -16.49 0.56 9.78
C GLY A 212 -17.16 1.39 10.87
N ASN A 213 -16.67 1.33 12.12
CA ASN A 213 -17.11 2.18 13.23
C ASN A 213 -16.44 3.57 13.26
N GLY A 214 -15.52 3.86 12.34
CA GLY A 214 -14.75 5.11 12.29
C GLY A 214 -13.42 5.08 13.05
N SER A 215 -13.10 4.00 13.77
CA SER A 215 -11.81 3.86 14.44
C SER A 215 -10.66 3.81 13.44
N ILE A 216 -9.55 4.44 13.81
CA ILE A 216 -8.35 4.51 12.99
C ILE A 216 -7.42 3.36 13.38
N ILE A 217 -7.04 2.55 12.40
CA ILE A 217 -6.02 1.51 12.52
C ILE A 217 -4.72 2.05 11.97
N VAL A 218 -3.69 2.08 12.82
CA VAL A 218 -2.31 2.41 12.43
C VAL A 218 -1.47 1.16 12.60
N ALA A 219 -0.75 0.78 11.56
CA ALA A 219 0.15 -0.35 11.61
C ALA A 219 1.56 0.03 11.18
N GLY A 220 2.52 -0.58 11.83
CA GLY A 220 3.92 -0.36 11.51
C GLY A 220 4.83 -1.16 12.40
N SER A 221 5.99 -0.59 12.72
CA SER A 221 7.00 -1.33 13.46
C SER A 221 7.80 -0.47 14.40
N TRP A 222 8.32 -1.11 15.43
CA TRP A 222 9.22 -0.52 16.41
C TRP A 222 10.25 -1.57 16.84
N ARG A 223 11.25 -1.14 17.61
CA ARG A 223 12.40 -1.99 17.98
C ARG A 223 12.50 -2.17 19.49
N TYR A 224 12.65 -3.42 19.92
CA TYR A 224 13.20 -3.75 21.23
C TYR A 224 14.73 -3.77 21.13
N VAL A 225 15.37 -2.70 21.62
CA VAL A 225 16.84 -2.58 21.59
C VAL A 225 17.50 -3.70 22.41
N ASP A 226 16.96 -4.00 23.60
CA ASP A 226 17.57 -4.99 24.51
C ASP A 226 17.32 -6.46 24.10
N GLN A 227 16.27 -6.73 23.33
CA GLN A 227 15.89 -8.10 22.95
C GLN A 227 16.23 -8.44 21.51
N GLN A 228 16.87 -7.52 20.77
CA GLN A 228 17.25 -7.76 19.38
C GLN A 228 16.06 -8.17 18.49
N GLN A 229 14.88 -7.61 18.79
CA GLN A 229 13.62 -7.95 18.14
C GLN A 229 12.95 -6.73 17.53
N ARG A 230 12.37 -6.94 16.35
CA ARG A 230 11.52 -5.97 15.68
C ARG A 230 10.11 -6.53 15.65
N THR A 231 9.16 -5.69 16.03
CA THR A 231 7.77 -6.12 16.16
C THR A 231 6.91 -5.41 15.13
N ARG A 232 6.01 -6.18 14.50
CA ARG A 232 4.91 -5.65 13.70
C ARG A 232 3.78 -5.35 14.67
N THR A 233 3.37 -4.10 14.77
CA THR A 233 2.37 -3.69 15.75
C THR A 233 1.24 -2.94 15.07
N VAL A 234 0.03 -3.27 15.51
CA VAL A 234 -1.20 -2.57 15.13
C VAL A 234 -1.71 -1.84 16.36
N ALA A 235 -2.04 -0.57 16.19
CA ALA A 235 -2.67 0.26 17.20
C ALA A 235 -4.03 0.76 16.70
N ARG A 236 -4.98 0.93 17.63
CA ARG A 236 -6.28 1.53 17.33
C ARG A 236 -6.45 2.87 18.03
N TYR A 237 -6.95 3.85 17.30
CA TYR A 237 -7.29 5.17 17.80
C TYR A 237 -8.76 5.49 17.50
N THR A 238 -9.35 6.41 18.28
CA THR A 238 -10.64 7.03 17.96
C THR A 238 -10.52 7.92 16.73
N ASP A 239 -11.65 8.41 16.22
CA ASP A 239 -11.70 9.35 15.11
C ASP A 239 -11.11 10.72 15.44
N GLU A 240 -10.90 11.05 16.71
CA GLU A 240 -10.18 12.23 17.20
C GLU A 240 -8.69 11.99 17.50
N GLY A 241 -8.20 10.76 17.32
CA GLY A 241 -6.80 10.41 17.51
C GLY A 241 -6.43 10.02 18.94
N ILE A 242 -7.40 9.63 19.76
CA ILE A 242 -7.15 9.14 21.12
C ILE A 242 -6.89 7.63 21.06
N LEU A 243 -5.84 7.13 21.72
CA LEU A 243 -5.55 5.69 21.76
C LEU A 243 -6.70 4.94 22.43
N ASP A 244 -7.21 3.90 21.77
CA ASP A 244 -8.26 3.04 22.30
C ASP A 244 -7.68 1.88 23.09
N TYR A 245 -7.63 2.02 24.42
CA TYR A 245 -7.09 1.00 25.33
C TYR A 245 -7.87 -0.33 25.36
N THR A 246 -9.06 -0.40 24.74
CA THR A 246 -9.84 -1.66 24.66
C THR A 246 -9.41 -2.55 23.49
N PHE A 247 -8.60 -2.04 22.56
CA PHE A 247 -8.06 -2.80 21.45
C PHE A 247 -6.86 -3.64 21.88
N GLY A 248 -6.87 -4.93 21.51
CA GLY A 248 -5.78 -5.86 21.81
C GLY A 248 -5.38 -5.82 23.28
N GLN A 249 -4.09 -5.58 23.53
CA GLN A 249 -3.55 -5.33 24.85
C GLN A 249 -3.20 -3.84 24.99
N ALA A 250 -4.01 -3.11 25.77
CA ALA A 250 -3.81 -1.69 26.08
C ALA A 250 -3.66 -0.78 24.84
N GLY A 251 -4.41 -1.08 23.79
CA GLY A 251 -4.44 -0.32 22.53
C GLY A 251 -3.54 -0.86 21.43
N TYR A 252 -2.84 -1.96 21.67
CA TYR A 252 -1.87 -2.53 20.74
C TYR A 252 -2.04 -4.04 20.56
N THR A 253 -1.70 -4.52 19.36
CA THR A 253 -1.48 -5.94 19.10
C THR A 253 -0.17 -6.13 18.35
N ASP A 254 0.66 -7.04 18.87
CA ASP A 254 1.95 -7.40 18.29
C ASP A 254 1.84 -8.71 17.50
N VAL A 255 2.21 -8.67 16.22
CA VAL A 255 2.29 -9.85 15.35
C VAL A 255 3.70 -10.44 15.40
N VAL A 256 3.84 -11.43 16.27
CA VAL A 256 5.10 -12.12 16.56
C VAL A 256 5.26 -13.36 15.70
N VAL A 257 6.44 -13.52 15.10
CA VAL A 257 6.82 -14.74 14.37
C VAL A 257 7.76 -15.56 15.25
N ALA A 258 7.37 -16.80 15.54
CA ALA A 258 8.16 -17.68 16.41
C ALA A 258 9.55 -17.95 15.80
N GLY A 259 10.60 -17.74 16.60
CA GLY A 259 11.98 -17.97 16.17
C GLY A 259 12.59 -16.84 15.34
N GLU A 260 11.85 -15.77 15.04
CA GLU A 260 12.40 -14.56 14.44
C GLU A 260 13.29 -13.85 15.48
N ARG A 261 14.60 -14.02 15.36
CA ARG A 261 15.63 -13.30 16.13
C ARG A 261 16.60 -12.70 15.12
N GLY A 262 16.82 -11.39 15.18
CA GLY A 262 17.87 -10.78 14.38
C GLY A 262 19.24 -11.09 14.98
N THR A 263 20.30 -11.16 14.15
CA THR A 263 21.66 -11.03 14.67
C THR A 263 21.97 -9.55 14.95
N GLU A 264 22.90 -9.26 15.86
CA GLU A 264 23.30 -7.87 16.20
C GLU A 264 23.73 -7.06 14.96
N SER A 265 24.43 -7.68 14.01
CA SER A 265 24.82 -7.07 12.72
C SER A 265 23.64 -6.85 11.78
N GLN A 266 22.66 -7.76 11.74
CA GLN A 266 21.42 -7.54 10.99
C GLN A 266 20.62 -6.39 11.61
N ILE A 267 20.64 -6.22 12.93
CA ILE A 267 19.87 -5.21 13.67
C ILE A 267 20.47 -3.80 13.58
N GLN A 268 21.80 -3.68 13.48
CA GLN A 268 22.45 -2.40 13.22
C GLN A 268 22.25 -1.91 11.78
N GLU A 269 22.15 -2.82 10.80
CA GLU A 269 21.85 -2.47 9.39
C GLU A 269 20.34 -2.31 9.12
N LEU A 270 19.46 -2.73 10.04
CA LEU A 270 18.01 -2.76 9.94
C LEU A 270 17.33 -1.38 9.99
N VAL A 271 17.92 -0.34 9.39
CA VAL A 271 17.40 1.05 9.28
C VAL A 271 16.04 1.13 8.54
N TRP A 272 15.43 0.01 8.15
CA TRP A 272 14.33 0.00 7.18
C TRP A 272 12.96 -0.18 7.82
N ALA A 273 12.03 0.72 7.50
CA ALA A 273 10.71 0.88 8.11
C ALA A 273 9.67 -0.23 7.79
N ASP A 274 9.96 -1.19 6.91
CA ASP A 274 8.89 -1.86 6.12
C ASP A 274 8.51 -3.32 6.42
N ILE A 275 8.68 -3.85 7.65
CA ILE A 275 8.17 -5.23 7.91
C ILE A 275 6.64 -5.31 7.94
N VAL A 276 5.96 -4.16 8.06
CA VAL A 276 4.55 -3.98 7.72
C VAL A 276 4.49 -3.07 6.51
N SER A 277 3.85 -3.52 5.44
CA SER A 277 3.70 -2.74 4.21
C SER A 277 2.27 -2.26 3.99
N ARG A 278 1.28 -3.09 4.35
CA ARG A 278 -0.14 -2.80 4.11
C ARG A 278 -1.01 -3.44 5.18
N VAL A 279 -2.04 -2.71 5.58
CA VAL A 279 -3.21 -3.24 6.27
C VAL A 279 -4.44 -3.06 5.39
N ALA A 280 -5.36 -4.01 5.47
CA ALA A 280 -6.68 -3.93 4.87
C ALA A 280 -7.74 -4.36 5.88
N ILE A 281 -8.86 -3.66 5.88
CA ILE A 281 -10.01 -3.98 6.71
C ILE A 281 -10.98 -4.81 5.87
N GLN A 282 -11.40 -5.96 6.40
CA GLN A 282 -12.41 -6.81 5.79
C GLN A 282 -13.82 -6.26 6.06
N ASP A 283 -14.83 -6.70 5.30
CA ASP A 283 -16.23 -6.29 5.50
C ASP A 283 -16.80 -6.63 6.88
N ASP A 284 -16.19 -7.60 7.59
CA ASP A 284 -16.52 -7.97 8.97
C ASP A 284 -15.66 -7.25 10.03
N ASP A 285 -14.99 -6.15 9.64
CA ASP A 285 -14.08 -5.32 10.46
C ASP A 285 -12.80 -6.02 10.95
N LYS A 286 -12.54 -7.27 10.51
CA LYS A 286 -11.26 -7.94 10.75
C LYS A 286 -10.13 -7.24 9.99
N ILE A 287 -8.91 -7.40 10.49
CA ILE A 287 -7.75 -6.64 10.04
C ILE A 287 -6.74 -7.61 9.42
N ILE A 288 -6.48 -7.51 8.12
CA ILE A 288 -5.38 -8.23 7.44
C ILE A 288 -4.13 -7.38 7.47
N ILE A 289 -3.02 -7.99 7.86
CA ILE A 289 -1.70 -7.36 7.93
C ILE A 289 -0.79 -8.05 6.93
N ALA A 290 -0.10 -7.28 6.10
CA ALA A 290 0.86 -7.77 5.12
C ALA A 290 2.23 -7.11 5.29
N GLY A 291 3.26 -7.84 4.86
CA GLY A 291 4.64 -7.37 4.85
C GLY A 291 5.59 -8.54 4.71
N TYR A 292 6.64 -8.55 5.53
CA TYR A 292 7.59 -9.67 5.57
C TYR A 292 8.07 -9.99 6.98
N ALA A 293 8.63 -11.18 7.14
CA ALA A 293 9.37 -11.60 8.32
C ALA A 293 10.63 -12.35 7.91
N LYS A 294 11.59 -12.46 8.82
CA LYS A 294 12.77 -13.31 8.61
C LYS A 294 12.43 -14.77 8.87
N GLY A 295 12.72 -15.61 7.88
CA GLY A 295 12.69 -17.06 8.01
C GLY A 295 13.87 -17.59 8.84
N SER A 296 13.85 -18.88 9.15
CA SER A 296 14.92 -19.55 9.92
C SER A 296 16.29 -19.54 9.23
N ASP A 297 16.32 -19.32 7.91
CA ASP A 297 17.52 -19.16 7.08
C ASP A 297 17.99 -17.70 6.98
N GLY A 298 17.33 -16.76 7.66
CA GLY A 298 17.66 -15.33 7.64
C GLY A 298 17.16 -14.57 6.41
N ASN A 299 16.46 -15.23 5.49
CA ASN A 299 15.89 -14.61 4.31
C ASN A 299 14.47 -14.09 4.57
N ASN A 300 14.03 -13.11 3.78
CA ASN A 300 12.67 -12.57 3.92
C ASN A 300 11.64 -13.60 3.43
N ARG A 301 10.51 -13.64 4.13
CA ARG A 301 9.31 -14.40 3.79
C ARG A 301 8.14 -13.43 3.77
N GLY A 302 7.33 -13.47 2.71
CA GLY A 302 6.09 -12.72 2.65
C GLY A 302 5.21 -13.15 3.81
N LEU A 303 4.66 -12.18 4.53
CA LEU A 303 3.89 -12.40 5.74
C LEU A 303 2.45 -11.93 5.54
N LEU A 304 1.50 -12.77 5.98
CA LEU A 304 0.13 -12.38 6.23
C LEU A 304 -0.28 -12.77 7.65
N ALA A 305 -0.98 -11.89 8.35
CA ALA A 305 -1.64 -12.21 9.61
C ALA A 305 -3.04 -11.59 9.61
N ARG A 306 -3.92 -12.11 10.47
CA ARG A 306 -5.26 -11.55 10.67
C ARG A 306 -5.53 -11.32 12.15
N LEU A 307 -6.10 -10.17 12.45
CA LEU A 307 -6.70 -9.85 13.75
C LEU A 307 -8.22 -9.83 13.63
N GLU A 308 -8.87 -10.18 14.73
CA GLU A 308 -10.27 -9.86 14.99
C GLU A 308 -10.49 -8.34 15.06
N LYS A 309 -11.75 -7.90 14.98
CA LYS A 309 -12.12 -6.48 15.06
C LYS A 309 -11.58 -5.78 16.32
N ASP A 310 -11.52 -6.51 17.43
CA ASP A 310 -11.04 -6.01 18.72
C ASP A 310 -9.52 -6.04 18.87
N GLY A 311 -8.80 -6.52 17.85
CA GLY A 311 -7.35 -6.62 17.86
C GLY A 311 -6.81 -7.94 18.39
N SER A 312 -7.64 -8.85 18.91
CA SER A 312 -7.18 -10.20 19.24
C SER A 312 -6.74 -10.96 17.98
N ILE A 313 -5.84 -11.93 18.12
CA ILE A 313 -5.38 -12.76 16.98
C ILE A 313 -6.53 -13.66 16.52
N ASP A 314 -6.80 -13.71 15.21
CA ASP A 314 -7.83 -14.62 14.69
C ASP A 314 -7.29 -16.05 14.53
N GLU A 315 -7.69 -16.91 15.47
CA GLU A 315 -7.35 -18.33 15.51
C GLU A 315 -7.88 -19.14 14.29
N ASN A 316 -8.88 -18.63 13.56
CA ASN A 316 -9.41 -19.28 12.35
C ASN A 316 -8.59 -18.96 11.09
N PHE A 317 -7.73 -17.94 11.15
CA PHE A 317 -6.82 -17.61 10.06
C PHE A 317 -5.48 -18.29 10.29
N ASN A 318 -5.13 -19.27 9.46
CA ASN A 318 -3.87 -20.00 9.57
C ASN A 318 -3.57 -20.49 11.02
N LYS A 319 -4.61 -20.86 11.77
CA LYS A 319 -4.50 -21.34 13.17
C LYS A 319 -3.87 -20.32 14.13
N GLY A 320 -4.18 -19.03 13.97
CA GLY A 320 -3.70 -17.96 14.85
C GLY A 320 -2.21 -17.65 14.74
N VAL A 321 -1.51 -18.22 13.75
CA VAL A 321 -0.09 -17.93 13.52
C VAL A 321 0.11 -17.18 12.20
N PRO A 322 1.09 -16.25 12.13
CA PRO A 322 1.40 -15.58 10.88
C PRO A 322 1.71 -16.58 9.76
N LEU A 323 1.07 -16.38 8.61
CA LEU A 323 1.32 -17.15 7.39
C LEU A 323 2.57 -16.62 6.72
N LEU A 324 3.61 -17.45 6.65
CA LEU A 324 4.85 -17.15 5.94
C LEU A 324 4.87 -17.85 4.57
N ILE A 325 5.23 -17.10 3.54
CA ILE A 325 5.30 -17.58 2.15
C ILE A 325 6.67 -17.19 1.58
N SER A 326 7.28 -18.08 0.80
CA SER A 326 8.42 -17.77 -0.07
C SER A 326 8.23 -18.30 -1.49
N GLY A 327 7.42 -19.35 -1.67
CA GLY A 327 7.35 -20.08 -2.93
C GLY A 327 8.75 -20.58 -3.33
N SER A 328 9.12 -20.33 -4.59
CA SER A 328 10.45 -20.66 -5.13
C SER A 328 11.49 -19.54 -4.96
N MET A 329 11.15 -18.45 -4.26
CA MET A 329 12.02 -17.28 -4.12
C MET A 329 13.02 -17.45 -2.96
N ASP A 330 14.23 -16.90 -3.13
CA ASP A 330 15.25 -16.81 -2.09
C ASP A 330 14.77 -15.88 -0.96
N ALA A 331 14.20 -14.73 -1.33
CA ALA A 331 13.58 -13.75 -0.44
C ALA A 331 12.28 -13.22 -1.06
N MET A 332 11.29 -12.89 -0.24
CA MET A 332 10.00 -12.39 -0.73
C MET A 332 9.38 -11.40 0.25
N ASP A 333 8.86 -10.29 -0.29
CA ASP A 333 8.20 -9.23 0.45
C ASP A 333 6.86 -8.90 -0.21
N PHE A 334 5.79 -8.79 0.59
CA PHE A 334 4.52 -8.24 0.11
C PHE A 334 4.48 -6.73 0.31
N TYR A 335 3.96 -5.99 -0.67
CA TYR A 335 3.82 -4.53 -0.64
C TYR A 335 2.37 -4.06 -0.58
N SER A 336 1.44 -4.83 -1.16
CA SER A 336 0.02 -4.51 -1.12
C SER A 336 -0.84 -5.77 -1.04
N ILE A 337 -2.07 -5.58 -0.57
CA ILE A 337 -3.10 -6.62 -0.49
C ILE A 337 -4.45 -6.07 -0.95
N GLY A 338 -5.19 -6.92 -1.66
CA GLY A 338 -6.58 -6.69 -2.06
C GLY A 338 -7.45 -7.83 -1.56
N ILE A 339 -8.68 -7.52 -1.17
CA ILE A 339 -9.64 -8.52 -0.67
C ILE A 339 -10.81 -8.56 -1.65
N ASP A 340 -11.17 -9.76 -2.10
CA ASP A 340 -12.35 -9.95 -2.95
C ASP A 340 -13.65 -10.01 -2.11
N PRO A 341 -14.83 -9.87 -2.73
CA PRO A 341 -16.11 -9.94 -2.00
C PRO A 341 -16.40 -11.29 -1.31
N ASN A 342 -15.63 -12.35 -1.61
CA ASN A 342 -15.74 -13.64 -0.94
C ASN A 342 -14.75 -13.78 0.24
N GLY A 343 -14.01 -12.71 0.55
CA GLY A 343 -13.00 -12.67 1.60
C GLY A 343 -11.67 -13.35 1.22
N LYS A 344 -11.44 -13.67 -0.06
CA LYS A 344 -10.12 -14.12 -0.52
C LYS A 344 -9.18 -12.93 -0.59
N ILE A 345 -7.92 -13.17 -0.26
CA ILE A 345 -6.88 -12.17 -0.17
C ILE A 345 -5.92 -12.39 -1.33
N VAL A 346 -5.67 -11.36 -2.12
CA VAL A 346 -4.56 -11.32 -3.07
C VAL A 346 -3.45 -10.48 -2.46
N ALA A 347 -2.25 -11.03 -2.38
CA ALA A 347 -1.04 -10.34 -1.95
C ALA A 347 -0.08 -10.19 -3.12
N VAL A 348 0.51 -9.00 -3.26
CA VAL A 348 1.47 -8.69 -4.32
C VAL A 348 2.71 -8.04 -3.74
N GLY A 349 3.85 -8.23 -4.40
CA GLY A 349 5.09 -7.56 -4.02
C GLY A 349 6.26 -7.96 -4.90
N SER A 350 7.42 -8.16 -4.29
CA SER A 350 8.61 -8.62 -5.00
C SER A 350 9.25 -9.84 -4.34
N GLY A 351 9.99 -10.61 -5.13
CA GLY A 351 10.83 -11.70 -4.69
C GLY A 351 12.19 -11.66 -5.38
N ASN A 352 13.18 -12.28 -4.76
CA ASN A 352 14.47 -12.53 -5.40
C ASN A 352 14.54 -13.99 -5.83
N LEU A 353 14.86 -14.24 -7.09
CA LEU A 353 15.10 -15.58 -7.62
C LEU A 353 16.48 -15.62 -8.27
N ALA A 354 17.43 -16.30 -7.63
CA ALA A 354 18.80 -16.44 -8.10
C ALA A 354 19.44 -15.09 -8.47
N GLY A 355 19.22 -14.07 -7.62
CA GLY A 355 19.74 -12.70 -7.82
C GLY A 355 18.87 -11.81 -8.72
N THR A 356 17.79 -12.33 -9.31
CA THR A 356 16.88 -11.54 -10.16
C THR A 356 15.67 -11.07 -9.36
N LEU A 357 15.36 -9.77 -9.44
CA LEU A 357 14.14 -9.22 -8.87
C LEU A 357 12.92 -9.63 -9.71
N MET A 358 12.00 -10.32 -9.07
CA MET A 358 10.76 -10.83 -9.64
C MET A 358 9.58 -10.11 -9.01
N GLU A 359 8.59 -9.76 -9.82
CA GLU A 359 7.27 -9.44 -9.32
C GLU A 359 6.63 -10.74 -8.80
N VAL A 360 5.90 -10.68 -7.69
CA VAL A 360 5.20 -11.86 -7.14
C VAL A 360 3.74 -11.53 -6.85
N TYR A 361 2.88 -12.52 -7.04
CA TYR A 361 1.48 -12.46 -6.63
C TYR A 361 1.02 -13.82 -6.11
N GLU A 362 0.20 -13.77 -5.06
CA GLU A 362 -0.30 -14.94 -4.33
C GLU A 362 -1.78 -14.72 -3.98
N ARG A 363 -2.60 -15.78 -4.07
CA ARG A 363 -3.94 -15.77 -3.48
C ARG A 363 -4.03 -16.68 -2.28
N ILE A 364 -4.73 -16.18 -1.27
CA ILE A 364 -4.96 -16.84 0.00
C ILE A 364 -6.47 -16.85 0.24
N SER A 365 -7.00 -18.00 0.62
CA SER A 365 -8.40 -18.12 1.00
C SER A 365 -8.72 -17.30 2.26
N LYS A 366 -10.00 -17.08 2.54
CA LYS A 366 -10.47 -16.37 3.74
C LYS A 366 -10.00 -16.96 5.08
N ASN A 367 -9.47 -18.19 5.12
CA ASN A 367 -8.99 -18.83 6.35
C ASN A 367 -7.45 -18.99 6.37
N GLY A 368 -6.73 -18.30 5.49
CA GLY A 368 -5.26 -18.33 5.49
C GLY A 368 -4.64 -19.53 4.79
N VAL A 369 -5.41 -20.25 3.95
CA VAL A 369 -4.86 -21.34 3.12
C VAL A 369 -4.45 -20.78 1.76
N ARG A 370 -3.17 -20.95 1.38
CA ARG A 370 -2.63 -20.56 0.07
C ARG A 370 -3.27 -21.35 -1.06
N GLU A 371 -3.68 -20.65 -2.11
CA GLU A 371 -4.25 -21.23 -3.33
C GLU A 371 -3.16 -21.30 -4.42
N ASN A 372 -2.34 -22.36 -4.41
CA ASN A 372 -1.15 -22.47 -5.28
C ASN A 372 -1.44 -22.29 -6.79
N PHE A 373 -2.66 -22.61 -7.25
CA PHE A 373 -3.05 -22.44 -8.66
C PHE A 373 -3.20 -20.97 -9.07
N TRP A 374 -3.36 -20.06 -8.11
CA TRP A 374 -3.40 -18.61 -8.30
C TRP A 374 -2.15 -18.02 -7.66
N SER A 375 -1.00 -18.31 -8.26
CA SER A 375 0.29 -17.74 -7.86
C SER A 375 1.19 -17.63 -9.08
N GLY A 376 2.15 -16.72 -9.03
CA GLY A 376 3.16 -16.63 -10.07
C GLY A 376 4.08 -15.45 -9.91
N TYR A 377 5.00 -15.35 -10.87
CA TYR A 377 6.02 -14.31 -10.89
C TYR A 377 6.48 -14.02 -12.31
N SER A 378 7.01 -12.82 -12.53
CA SER A 378 7.64 -12.41 -13.78
C SER A 378 8.71 -11.35 -13.48
N ILE A 379 9.50 -10.95 -14.49
CA ILE A 379 10.55 -9.93 -14.28
C ILE A 379 9.87 -8.57 -14.06
N GLY A 380 10.19 -7.91 -12.95
CA GLY A 380 9.63 -6.60 -12.63
C GLY A 380 9.42 -6.39 -11.13
N THR A 381 8.49 -5.50 -10.80
CA THR A 381 8.05 -5.22 -9.42
C THR A 381 6.54 -5.01 -9.42
N CYS A 382 5.80 -5.61 -8.49
CA CYS A 382 4.44 -5.17 -8.16
C CYS A 382 4.52 -4.05 -7.12
N THR A 383 3.58 -3.11 -7.11
CA THR A 383 3.46 -2.06 -6.08
C THR A 383 2.07 -2.01 -5.48
N ASP A 384 1.02 -2.33 -6.25
CA ASP A 384 -0.36 -2.29 -5.76
C ASP A 384 -1.24 -3.36 -6.39
N VAL A 385 -2.36 -3.65 -5.73
CA VAL A 385 -3.39 -4.56 -6.22
C VAL A 385 -4.78 -4.01 -5.94
N THR A 386 -5.63 -4.05 -6.96
CA THR A 386 -7.03 -3.65 -6.90
C THR A 386 -7.90 -4.79 -7.40
N ILE A 387 -9.03 -5.02 -6.73
CA ILE A 387 -10.06 -5.96 -7.21
C ILE A 387 -11.16 -5.14 -7.90
N GLN A 388 -11.35 -5.33 -9.20
CA GLN A 388 -12.45 -4.70 -9.92
C GLN A 388 -13.80 -5.35 -9.55
N PRO A 389 -14.92 -4.62 -9.71
CA PRO A 389 -16.24 -5.22 -9.82
C PRO A 389 -16.22 -6.39 -10.82
N GLY A 390 -16.82 -7.52 -10.46
CA GLY A 390 -16.76 -8.76 -11.24
C GLY A 390 -15.54 -9.65 -10.93
N GLY A 391 -14.64 -9.21 -10.06
CA GLY A 391 -13.59 -10.05 -9.47
C GLY A 391 -12.28 -10.10 -10.25
N ARG A 392 -12.14 -9.38 -11.37
CA ARG A 392 -10.84 -9.25 -12.05
C ARG A 392 -9.83 -8.62 -11.09
N VAL A 393 -8.63 -9.20 -11.05
CA VAL A 393 -7.54 -8.69 -10.21
C VAL A 393 -6.61 -7.85 -11.06
N ILE A 394 -6.42 -6.60 -10.65
CA ILE A 394 -5.54 -5.64 -11.28
C ILE A 394 -4.30 -5.52 -10.44
N ILE A 395 -3.15 -5.82 -11.03
CA ILE A 395 -1.84 -5.67 -10.39
C ILE A 395 -1.12 -4.55 -11.10
N SER A 396 -0.49 -3.62 -10.37
CA SER A 396 0.29 -2.54 -10.95
C SER A 396 1.74 -2.57 -10.49
N GLY A 397 2.63 -1.99 -11.28
CA GLY A 397 4.03 -1.89 -10.93
C GLY A 397 4.92 -1.51 -12.12
N SER A 398 6.01 -2.24 -12.35
CA SER A 398 6.97 -1.92 -13.41
C SER A 398 7.56 -3.14 -14.13
N SER A 399 7.96 -2.94 -15.39
CA SER A 399 8.43 -3.97 -16.33
C SER A 399 9.83 -4.55 -16.11
N GLY A 400 10.61 -3.98 -15.19
CA GLY A 400 12.04 -4.27 -15.11
C GLY A 400 12.65 -4.02 -13.75
N ASN A 401 13.82 -4.60 -13.54
CA ASN A 401 14.59 -4.54 -12.29
C ASN A 401 15.57 -3.36 -12.22
N ASN A 402 15.80 -2.66 -13.33
CA ASN A 402 16.74 -1.55 -13.41
C ASN A 402 15.98 -0.22 -13.46
N HIS A 403 16.24 0.65 -12.47
CA HIS A 403 15.63 1.99 -12.38
C HIS A 403 15.82 2.82 -13.65
N SER A 404 16.87 2.57 -14.43
CA SER A 404 17.15 3.29 -15.68
C SER A 404 16.34 2.81 -16.89
N THR A 405 15.66 1.65 -16.81
CA THR A 405 14.97 1.02 -17.96
C THR A 405 13.62 0.40 -17.62
N ARG A 406 12.98 0.80 -16.51
CA ARG A 406 11.65 0.30 -16.12
C ARG A 406 10.51 1.20 -16.61
N PHE A 407 9.41 0.57 -17.00
CA PHE A 407 8.20 1.21 -17.51
C PHE A 407 7.00 0.81 -16.64
N PRO A 408 6.06 1.72 -16.33
CA PRO A 408 4.82 1.38 -15.64
C PRO A 408 4.08 0.28 -16.38
N ARG A 409 3.63 -0.73 -15.64
CA ARG A 409 2.79 -1.81 -16.15
C ARG A 409 1.61 -2.07 -15.22
N ILE A 410 0.48 -2.39 -15.83
CA ILE A 410 -0.71 -2.87 -15.15
C ILE A 410 -1.12 -4.18 -15.81
N TRP A 411 -1.38 -5.21 -15.01
CA TRP A 411 -1.80 -6.54 -15.48
C TRP A 411 -3.22 -6.82 -15.01
N GLY A 412 -4.06 -7.27 -15.94
CA GLY A 412 -5.37 -7.83 -15.63
C GLY A 412 -5.25 -9.34 -15.46
N ARG A 413 -5.73 -9.89 -14.35
CA ARG A 413 -5.75 -11.33 -14.07
C ARG A 413 -7.16 -11.82 -13.78
N LEU A 414 -7.44 -13.02 -14.27
CA LEU A 414 -8.71 -13.70 -14.01
C LEU A 414 -8.84 -14.00 -12.51
N GLY A 415 -9.93 -13.51 -11.93
CA GLY A 415 -10.26 -13.70 -10.52
C GLY A 415 -10.77 -15.10 -10.24
N ALA A 416 -12.01 -15.38 -10.59
CA ALA A 416 -12.71 -16.63 -10.25
C ALA A 416 -12.47 -17.75 -11.26
#